data_AF-A0A0M2HTD4-F1
#
_entry.id   AF-A0A0M2HTD4-F1
#
_cell.length_a   1.000
_cell.length_b   1.000
_cell.length_c   1.000
_cell.angle_alpha   90.00
_cell.angle_beta   90.00
_cell.angle_gamma   90.00
#
_symmetry.space_group_name_H-M   'P 1'
#
loop_
_entity.id
_entity.type
_entity.pdbx_description
1 polymer ?
#
loop_
_entity_poly.entity_id
_entity_poly.type
_entity_poly.pdbx_seq_one_letter_code
_entity_poly.pdbx_strand_id
1 'polypeptide(L)'
;MATELVVLSDIPFTEELVLATALQVIPDGAGLSFRDGEITQFLDTNADPVLTMFNTTVVHDPADARALLKDPPVSFALWTEFILPFTGSTAGRPLIDALARAVQGTVREKL
;
A
#
# COMPACT_ATOMS: atom_id res chain seq x y z
N MET A 1 13.51 7.31 -9.27
CA MET A 1 13.54 5.98 -8.60
C MET A 1 12.14 5.66 -8.12
N ALA A 2 11.81 4.38 -7.97
CA ALA A 2 10.54 3.99 -7.37
C ALA A 2 10.50 4.49 -5.91
N THR A 3 9.32 4.87 -5.42
CA THR A 3 9.15 5.35 -4.05
C THR A 3 8.64 4.21 -3.19
N GLU A 4 9.40 3.87 -2.15
CA GLU A 4 8.96 2.93 -1.14
C GLU A 4 8.10 3.66 -0.09
N LEU A 5 6.87 3.19 0.05
CA LEU A 5 5.88 3.74 0.95
C LEU A 5 5.42 2.65 1.91
N VAL A 6 4.91 3.07 3.05
CA VAL A 6 4.27 2.18 4.02
C VAL A 6 2.94 2.76 4.41
N VAL A 7 1.96 1.89 4.63
CA VAL A 7 0.74 2.25 5.36
C VAL A 7 0.81 1.61 6.72
N LEU A 8 0.73 2.46 7.75
CA LEU A 8 0.67 2.05 9.15
C LEU A 8 -0.78 2.13 9.61
N SER A 9 -1.32 1.06 10.17
CA SER A 9 -2.72 0.98 10.58
C SER A 9 -2.89 0.09 11.81
N ASP A 10 -4.09 0.12 12.38
CA ASP A 10 -4.55 -0.88 13.36
C ASP A 10 -5.59 -1.85 12.74
N ILE A 11 -6.04 -1.56 11.51
CA ILE A 11 -7.01 -2.34 10.76
C ILE A 11 -6.28 -3.07 9.62
N PRO A 12 -6.43 -4.40 9.47
CA PRO A 12 -5.77 -5.16 8.42
C PRO A 12 -6.41 -4.93 7.05
N PHE A 13 -5.62 -5.07 5.99
CA PHE A 13 -6.14 -5.14 4.63
C PHE A 13 -6.76 -6.52 4.38
N THR A 14 -8.07 -6.56 4.15
CA THR A 14 -8.74 -7.75 3.61
C THR A 14 -8.78 -7.68 2.09
N GLU A 15 -8.83 -8.83 1.42
CA GLU A 15 -8.93 -8.90 -0.04
C GLU A 15 -10.14 -8.11 -0.57
N GLU A 16 -11.29 -8.25 0.08
CA GLU A 16 -12.52 -7.53 -0.26
C GLU A 16 -12.35 -6.01 -0.14
N LEU A 17 -11.74 -5.52 0.95
CA LEU A 17 -11.49 -4.08 1.14
C LEU A 17 -10.53 -3.54 0.09
N VAL A 18 -9.47 -4.28 -0.21
CA VAL A 18 -8.47 -3.91 -1.21
C VAL A 18 -9.10 -3.84 -2.58
N LEU A 19 -9.86 -4.86 -2.99
CA LEU A 19 -10.55 -4.90 -4.26
C LEU A 19 -11.57 -3.76 -4.39
N ALA A 20 -12.44 -3.59 -3.38
CA ALA A 20 -13.46 -2.54 -3.40
C ALA A 20 -12.84 -1.13 -3.47
N THR A 21 -11.70 -0.91 -2.80
CA THR A 21 -10.99 0.36 -2.84
C THR A 21 -10.29 0.57 -4.19
N ALA A 22 -9.66 -0.46 -4.74
CA ALA A 22 -9.01 -0.39 -6.04
C ALA A 22 -10.01 -0.03 -7.16
N LEU A 23 -11.20 -0.64 -7.15
CA LEU A 23 -12.26 -0.35 -8.12
C LEU A 23 -12.76 1.10 -8.10
N GLN A 24 -12.56 1.84 -7.00
CA GLN A 24 -12.93 3.26 -6.94
C GLN A 24 -11.90 4.16 -7.65
N VAL A 25 -10.67 3.68 -7.83
CA VAL A 25 -9.55 4.48 -8.36
C VAL A 25 -9.18 4.03 -9.77
N ILE A 26 -9.18 2.72 -10.01
CA ILE A 26 -8.87 2.06 -11.28
C ILE A 26 -10.00 1.07 -11.63
N PRO A 27 -11.22 1.56 -11.94
CA PRO A 27 -12.40 0.72 -12.11
C PRO A 27 -12.26 -0.37 -13.17
N ASP A 28 -11.53 -0.07 -14.24
CA ASP A 28 -11.27 -0.99 -15.35
C ASP A 28 -9.81 -1.51 -15.33
N GLY A 29 -9.11 -1.32 -14.21
CA GLY A 29 -7.76 -1.83 -13.99
C GLY A 29 -7.74 -3.31 -13.59
N ALA A 30 -6.55 -3.79 -13.24
CA ALA A 30 -6.36 -5.19 -12.81
C ALA A 30 -5.49 -5.28 -11.55
N GLY A 31 -5.76 -6.28 -10.73
CA GLY A 31 -4.90 -6.71 -9.63
C GLY A 31 -4.32 -8.10 -9.94
N LEU A 32 -3.00 -8.19 -10.04
CA LEU A 32 -2.29 -9.45 -10.25
C LEU A 32 -1.66 -9.89 -8.93
N SER A 33 -2.02 -11.08 -8.46
CA SER A 33 -1.46 -11.65 -7.25
C SER A 33 -0.34 -12.64 -7.58
N PHE A 34 0.75 -12.56 -6.83
CA PHE A 34 1.91 -13.44 -6.92
C PHE A 34 2.20 -14.07 -5.56
N ARG A 35 2.87 -15.23 -5.56
CA ARG A 35 3.27 -15.96 -4.35
C ARG A 35 2.10 -16.16 -3.38
N ASP A 36 1.02 -16.76 -3.87
CA ASP A 36 -0.16 -17.11 -3.08
C ASP A 36 -0.77 -15.94 -2.28
N GLY A 37 -0.72 -14.71 -2.83
CA GLY A 37 -1.28 -13.52 -2.17
C GLY A 37 -0.26 -12.55 -1.60
N GLU A 38 1.00 -12.97 -1.44
CA GLU A 38 2.02 -12.16 -0.74
C GLU A 38 2.34 -10.83 -1.40
N ILE A 39 2.16 -10.76 -2.73
CA ILE A 39 2.43 -9.57 -3.53
C ILE A 39 1.25 -9.35 -4.46
N THR A 40 0.67 -8.16 -4.42
CA THR A 40 -0.37 -7.74 -5.35
C THR A 40 0.10 -6.55 -6.16
N GLN A 41 0.14 -6.67 -7.48
CA GLN A 41 0.44 -5.58 -8.40
C GLN A 41 -0.84 -5.06 -9.04
N PHE A 42 -1.07 -3.77 -8.91
CA PHE A 42 -2.16 -3.06 -9.58
C PHE A 42 -1.68 -2.48 -10.90
N LEU A 43 -2.49 -2.67 -11.95
CA LEU A 43 -2.28 -2.17 -13.30
C LEU A 43 -3.49 -1.32 -13.72
N ASP A 44 -3.27 -0.31 -14.54
CA ASP A 44 -4.37 0.43 -15.17
C ASP A 44 -4.85 -0.22 -16.48
N THR A 45 -5.76 0.45 -17.19
CA THR A 45 -6.37 -0.05 -18.42
C THR A 45 -5.37 -0.25 -19.57
N ASN A 46 -4.21 0.39 -19.52
CA ASN A 46 -3.14 0.25 -20.51
C ASN A 46 -2.12 -0.82 -20.10
N ALA A 47 -2.39 -1.54 -19.01
CA ALA A 47 -1.45 -2.43 -18.34
C ALA A 47 -0.20 -1.72 -17.79
N ASP A 48 -0.26 -0.40 -17.59
CA ASP A 48 0.82 0.32 -16.93
C ASP A 48 0.78 0.05 -15.42
N PRO A 49 1.93 -0.16 -14.76
CA PRO A 49 1.97 -0.41 -13.33
C PRO A 49 1.54 0.83 -12.54
N VAL A 50 0.63 0.60 -11.60
CA VAL A 50 0.04 1.64 -10.73
C VAL A 50 0.68 1.60 -9.35
N LEU A 51 0.69 0.43 -8.71
CA LEU A 51 1.13 0.25 -7.33
C LEU A 51 1.43 -1.24 -7.07
N THR A 52 2.48 -1.55 -6.31
CA THR A 52 2.68 -2.89 -5.76
C THR A 52 2.42 -2.86 -4.27
N MET A 53 1.64 -3.79 -3.75
CA MET A 53 1.35 -4.01 -2.33
C MET A 53 1.96 -5.33 -1.87
N PHE A 54 2.61 -5.32 -0.71
CA PHE A 54 3.09 -6.52 -0.04
C PHE A 54 2.19 -6.89 1.13
N ASN A 55 2.29 -8.11 1.63
CA ASN A 55 1.55 -8.55 2.80
C ASN A 55 1.71 -7.63 4.01
N THR A 56 0.60 -7.43 4.72
CA THR A 56 0.58 -6.77 6.02
C THR A 56 1.33 -7.62 7.05
N THR A 57 2.21 -6.99 7.82
CA THR A 57 2.94 -7.60 8.93
C THR A 57 2.53 -6.97 10.26
N VAL A 58 2.61 -7.75 11.33
CA VAL A 58 2.39 -7.26 12.70
C VAL A 58 3.67 -6.60 13.19
N VAL A 59 3.54 -5.40 13.76
CA VAL A 59 4.67 -4.69 14.36
C VAL A 59 4.87 -5.20 15.77
N HIS A 60 5.96 -5.93 15.98
CA HIS A 60 6.34 -6.46 17.30
C HIS A 60 7.18 -5.47 18.12
N ASP A 61 8.02 -4.67 17.46
CA ASP A 61 8.80 -3.60 18.08
C ASP A 61 8.48 -2.25 17.41
N PRO A 62 7.63 -1.41 18.04
CA PRO A 62 7.30 -0.10 17.50
C PRO A 62 8.50 0.85 17.43
N ALA A 63 9.54 0.70 18.26
CA ALA A 63 10.69 1.60 18.23
C ALA A 63 11.53 1.37 16.97
N ASP A 64 11.81 0.10 16.65
CA ASP A 64 12.53 -0.28 15.43
C ASP A 64 11.75 0.14 14.18
N ALA A 65 10.44 -0.09 14.16
CA ALA A 65 9.59 0.31 13.03
C ALA A 65 9.61 1.84 12.80
N ARG A 66 9.57 2.65 13.86
CA ARG A 66 9.64 4.12 13.76
C ARG A 66 11.00 4.60 13.27
N ALA A 67 12.08 3.90 13.61
CA ALA A 67 13.43 4.27 13.19
C ALA A 67 13.65 4.13 11.67
N LEU A 68 12.77 3.42 10.96
CA LEU A 68 12.81 3.24 9.50
C LEU A 68 12.00 4.30 8.73
N LEU A 69 11.36 5.24 9.43
CA LEU A 69 10.37 6.13 8.84
C LEU A 69 10.73 7.59 9.00
N LYS A 70 10.35 8.37 7.99
CA LYS A 70 10.30 9.82 8.08
C LYS A 70 9.01 10.25 8.78
N ASP A 71 9.13 11.02 9.87
CA ASP A 71 7.99 11.55 10.64
C ASP A 71 6.97 10.49 11.10
N PRO A 72 7.39 9.48 11.90
CA PRO A 72 6.52 8.36 12.25
C PRO A 72 5.33 8.75 13.15
N PRO A 73 4.16 8.10 12.98
CA PRO A 73 3.04 8.28 13.89
C PRO A 73 3.31 7.68 15.29
N VAL A 74 2.50 8.13 16.27
CA VAL A 74 2.67 7.78 17.69
C VAL A 74 2.22 6.35 18.01
N SER A 75 1.31 5.76 17.24
CA SER A 75 0.80 4.40 17.44
C SER A 75 0.39 3.76 16.12
N PHE A 76 0.64 2.45 16.01
CA PHE A 76 0.23 1.56 14.92
C PHE A 76 0.58 0.12 15.31
N ALA A 77 -0.26 -0.85 14.91
CA ALA A 77 -0.03 -2.28 15.15
C ALA A 77 0.38 -3.04 13.88
N LEU A 78 0.09 -2.49 12.70
CA LEU A 78 0.27 -3.14 11.41
C LEU A 78 1.11 -2.30 10.46
N TRP A 79 1.86 -2.99 9.62
CA TRP A 79 2.75 -2.42 8.62
C TRP A 79 2.49 -3.07 7.26
N THR A 80 2.15 -2.28 6.26
CA THR A 80 1.98 -2.78 4.88
C THR A 80 2.88 -1.98 3.95
N GLU A 81 3.78 -2.67 3.24
CA GLU A 81 4.69 -2.03 2.30
C GLU A 81 4.05 -1.85 0.93
N PHE A 82 4.43 -0.76 0.28
CA PHE A 82 4.02 -0.41 -1.07
C PHE A 82 5.21 0.10 -1.88
N ILE A 83 5.22 -0.24 -3.17
CA ILE A 83 6.14 0.35 -4.13
C ILE A 83 5.33 1.13 -5.16
N LEU A 84 5.57 2.44 -5.21
CA LEU A 84 5.08 3.31 -6.27
C LEU A 84 6.14 3.35 -7.38
N PRO A 85 5.85 2.85 -8.60
CA PRO A 85 6.83 2.84 -9.68
C PRO A 85 7.22 4.28 -10.09
N PHE A 86 8.47 4.47 -10.50
CA PHE A 86 8.98 5.79 -10.91
C PHE A 86 8.27 6.35 -12.15
N THR A 87 7.93 5.44 -13.06
CA THR A 87 7.22 5.68 -14.31
C THR A 87 6.04 4.73 -14.35
N GLY A 88 4.88 5.21 -14.77
CA GLY A 88 3.67 4.42 -14.83
C GLY A 88 2.45 5.30 -14.65
N SER A 89 1.36 4.69 -14.20
CA SER A 89 0.08 5.37 -14.05
C SER A 89 0.13 6.48 -13.00
N THR A 90 -0.57 7.59 -13.26
CA THR A 90 -0.76 8.67 -12.27
C THR A 90 -1.70 8.28 -11.14
N ALA A 91 -2.38 7.13 -11.26
CA ALA A 91 -3.32 6.61 -10.27
C ALA A 91 -2.66 6.04 -9.01
N GLY A 92 -1.34 5.83 -9.00
CA GLY A 92 -0.67 5.15 -7.89
C GLY A 92 -0.76 5.89 -6.55
N ARG A 93 -0.56 7.22 -6.55
CA ARG A 93 -0.73 8.04 -5.33
C ARG A 93 -2.20 8.12 -4.88
N PRO A 94 -3.18 8.39 -5.76
CA PRO A 94 -4.60 8.24 -5.41
C PRO A 94 -4.97 6.88 -4.82
N LEU A 95 -4.42 5.79 -5.35
CA LEU A 95 -4.72 4.43 -4.89
C LEU A 95 -4.18 4.17 -3.48
N ILE A 96 -2.91 4.51 -3.19
CA ILE A 96 -2.37 4.33 -1.85
C ILE A 96 -3.08 5.23 -0.82
N ASP A 97 -3.45 6.46 -1.20
CA ASP A 97 -4.19 7.36 -0.32
C ASP A 97 -5.64 6.85 -0.06
N ALA A 98 -6.26 6.19 -1.04
CA ALA A 98 -7.56 5.53 -0.87
C ALA A 98 -7.46 4.30 0.06
N LEU A 99 -6.46 3.45 -0.16
CA LEU A 99 -6.20 2.26 0.67
C LEU A 99 -5.89 2.65 2.12
N ALA A 100 -5.03 3.65 2.34
CA ALA A 100 -4.73 4.14 3.68
C ALA A 100 -6.00 4.67 4.38
N ARG A 101 -6.85 5.43 3.69
CA ARG A 101 -8.13 5.90 4.26
C ARG A 101 -9.07 4.75 4.62
N ALA A 102 -9.15 3.71 3.78
CA ALA A 102 -10.03 2.56 4.01
C ALA A 102 -9.68 1.80 5.31
N VAL A 103 -8.40 1.76 5.70
CA VAL A 103 -7.94 1.14 6.95
C VAL A 103 -7.67 2.16 8.07
N GLN A 104 -8.08 3.42 7.90
CA GLN A 104 -7.76 4.54 8.80
C GLN A 104 -6.26 4.65 9.11
N GLY A 105 -5.44 4.23 8.15
CA GLY A 105 -4.00 4.19 8.24
C GLY A 105 -3.34 5.48 7.80
N THR A 106 -2.03 5.53 8.02
CA THR A 106 -1.18 6.67 7.73
C THR A 106 -0.09 6.27 6.75
N VAL A 107 -0.01 6.98 5.62
CA VAL A 107 1.06 6.77 4.63
C VAL A 107 2.35 7.43 5.11
N ARG A 108 3.47 6.71 5.04
CA ARG A 108 4.82 7.23 5.29
C ARG A 108 5.82 6.76 4.25
N GLU A 109 6.85 7.57 4.02
CA GLU A 109 8.03 7.19 3.25
C GLU A 109 9.04 6.52 4.18
N LYS A 110 9.72 5.49 3.67
CA LYS A 110 10.88 4.88 4.34
C LYS A 110 12.11 5.79 4.18
N LEU A 111 13.02 5.73 5.16
CA LEU A 111 14.30 6.46 5.13
C LEU A 111 15.29 5.89 4.11
#